data_AF-A0A9J6NXL3-F1
#
_entry.id   AF-A0A9J6NXL3-F1
#
_cell.length_a   1.000
_cell.length_b   1.000
_cell.length_c   1.000
_cell.angle_alpha   90.00
_cell.angle_beta   90.00
_cell.angle_gamma   90.00
#
_symmetry.space_group_name_H-M   'P 1'
#
loop_
_entity.id
_entity.type
_entity.pdbx_description
1 polymer ?
#
loop_
_entity_poly.entity_id
_entity_poly.type
_entity_poly.pdbx_seq_one_letter_code
_entity_poly.pdbx_strand_id
1 'polypeptide(L)'
;MIREKYTRRVKETSINIVQSRIESIREKDITKTGFRVYKEGKIGVAGALGKYDESEMFSKAEKSLSLNIAYENDPSCNMNESMELNSNIPKGKELINEIECLLEELRKNDDFIFSNKINVIEEEVILENNENLNLKYKTRYMSCDIGVKEKSSKNIMDLFLPYEGRNFNRDEFIKYANNLLNAYRNKVELPENNKLPVAFLNADMSMFIMFLRDLQGRKFASGASIFSELMNEKKFSSDFTLYQTSNPEDDINSKFFDDEGVVNSNYRYHLIDNGVIKAPFTDKTVAKMYNLPLTGTGAGEYDGVPGLKGWPNLIAKSGAKTAKELLNGEMAVFVFIASGGDFTPDGGFGTPVQVAFLFDGEKFVGRLPELQISSHVFNMFGEDFRGVSCDKVMSSMNMKYMIMDMDVKKL
;
A
#
# COMPACT_ATOMS: atom_id res chain seq x y z
N MET A 1 32.76 5.31 -15.83
CA MET A 1 31.90 4.12 -15.76
C MET A 1 31.42 4.02 -14.34
N ILE A 2 30.10 3.97 -14.15
CA ILE A 2 29.50 3.95 -12.82
C ILE A 2 29.19 2.50 -12.46
N ARG A 3 29.57 2.08 -11.26
CA ARG A 3 29.28 0.77 -10.67
C ARG A 3 28.36 0.99 -9.48
N GLU A 4 27.18 0.41 -9.54
CA GLU A 4 26.13 0.51 -8.53
C GLU A 4 25.80 -0.88 -7.98
N LYS A 5 25.57 -0.95 -6.67
CA LYS A 5 25.18 -2.16 -5.95
C LYS A 5 23.88 -1.90 -5.21
N TYR A 6 22.91 -2.75 -5.47
CA TYR A 6 21.62 -2.78 -4.77
C TYR A 6 21.56 -4.05 -3.91
N THR A 7 21.43 -3.94 -2.60
CA THR A 7 21.30 -5.08 -1.70
C THR A 7 19.96 -5.02 -1.00
N ARG A 8 19.22 -6.12 -1.01
CA ARG A 8 17.98 -6.30 -0.25
C ARG A 8 18.04 -7.56 0.57
N ARG A 9 18.02 -7.42 1.89
CA ARG A 9 17.91 -8.52 2.83
C ARG A 9 16.53 -8.50 3.49
N VAL A 10 15.84 -9.64 3.44
CA VAL A 10 14.55 -9.83 4.10
C VAL A 10 14.65 -11.05 5.01
N LYS A 11 14.49 -10.81 6.30
CA LYS A 11 14.26 -11.85 7.29
C LYS A 11 12.79 -11.83 7.69
N GLU A 12 12.11 -12.97 7.59
CA GLU A 12 10.70 -13.06 7.96
C GLU A 12 10.47 -14.29 8.83
N THR A 13 9.74 -14.08 9.93
CA THR A 13 9.15 -15.13 10.74
C THR A 13 7.66 -15.20 10.41
N SER A 14 7.22 -16.31 9.82
CA SER A 14 5.84 -16.59 9.47
C SER A 14 5.24 -17.60 10.44
N ILE A 15 4.18 -17.21 11.13
CA ILE A 15 3.46 -18.02 12.11
C ILE A 15 2.13 -18.45 11.47
N ASN A 16 2.00 -19.74 11.16
CA ASN A 16 0.80 -20.32 10.55
C ASN A 16 -0.23 -20.68 11.62
N ILE A 17 -1.46 -20.24 11.41
CA ILE A 17 -2.58 -20.45 12.32
C ILE A 17 -3.61 -21.34 11.63
N VAL A 18 -3.93 -22.46 12.29
CA VAL A 18 -4.95 -23.41 11.84
C VAL A 18 -5.84 -23.75 13.03
N GLN A 19 -7.16 -23.73 12.83
CA GLN A 19 -8.14 -24.01 13.88
C GLN A 19 -7.88 -23.19 15.17
N SER A 20 -7.59 -21.90 14.99
CA SER A 20 -7.32 -20.93 16.05
C SER A 20 -6.08 -21.23 16.90
N ARG A 21 -5.13 -22.05 16.42
CA ARG A 21 -3.88 -22.39 17.12
C ARG A 21 -2.68 -22.21 16.20
N ILE A 22 -1.50 -21.98 16.77
CA ILE A 22 -0.25 -22.03 16.00
C ILE A 22 -0.02 -23.48 15.56
N GLU A 23 0.09 -23.69 14.26
CA GLU A 23 0.39 -24.99 13.67
C GLU A 23 1.87 -25.12 13.34
N SER A 24 2.46 -24.08 12.75
CA SER A 24 3.86 -24.09 12.35
C SER A 24 4.47 -22.69 12.36
N ILE A 25 5.79 -22.65 12.51
CA ILE A 25 6.58 -21.43 12.43
C ILE A 25 7.66 -21.66 11.38
N ARG A 26 7.79 -20.71 10.45
CA ARG A 26 8.79 -20.73 9.40
C ARG A 26 9.62 -19.46 9.48
N GLU A 27 10.93 -19.62 9.39
CA GLU A 27 11.84 -18.50 9.24
C GLU A 27 12.49 -18.53 7.86
N LYS A 28 12.61 -17.37 7.23
CA LYS A 28 13.43 -17.16 6.04
C LYS A 28 14.37 -15.99 6.29
N ASP A 29 15.58 -16.07 5.75
CA ASP A 29 16.56 -14.98 5.71
C ASP A 29 17.18 -15.01 4.31
N ILE A 30 16.77 -14.07 3.47
CA ILE A 30 17.11 -14.04 2.05
C ILE A 30 17.83 -12.73 1.77
N THR A 31 19.05 -12.81 1.26
CA THR A 31 19.79 -11.66 0.73
C THR A 31 19.87 -11.78 -0.79
N LYS A 32 19.40 -10.75 -1.47
CA LYS A 32 19.49 -10.56 -2.93
C LYS A 32 20.38 -9.35 -3.20
N THR A 33 21.32 -9.49 -4.12
CA THR A 33 22.23 -8.41 -4.50
C THR A 33 22.26 -8.23 -6.01
N GLY A 34 21.96 -7.01 -6.44
CA GLY A 34 22.05 -6.53 -7.81
C GLY A 34 23.31 -5.73 -8.05
N PHE A 35 23.92 -5.93 -9.21
CA PHE A 35 25.08 -5.17 -9.67
C PHE A 35 24.75 -4.54 -11.00
N ARG A 36 24.93 -3.23 -11.09
CA ARG A 36 24.64 -2.47 -12.31
C ARG A 36 25.88 -1.69 -12.73
N VAL A 37 26.14 -1.68 -14.02
CA VAL A 37 27.24 -0.92 -14.61
C VAL A 37 26.70 -0.03 -15.72
N TYR A 38 26.97 1.26 -15.60
CA TYR A 38 26.53 2.28 -16.54
C TYR A 38 27.74 2.80 -17.33
N LYS A 39 27.64 2.73 -18.65
CA LYS A 39 28.69 3.20 -19.57
C LYS A 39 28.08 3.60 -20.91
N GLU A 40 28.38 4.82 -21.37
CA GLU A 40 28.04 5.30 -22.73
C GLU A 40 26.54 5.13 -23.08
N GLY A 41 25.65 5.52 -22.16
CA GLY A 41 24.20 5.40 -22.37
C GLY A 41 23.67 3.97 -22.36
N LYS A 42 24.42 3.01 -21.84
CA LYS A 42 24.05 1.60 -21.71
C LYS A 42 24.13 1.13 -20.26
N ILE A 43 23.36 0.10 -19.95
CA ILE A 43 23.38 -0.59 -18.67
C ILE A 43 23.69 -2.07 -18.84
N GLY A 44 24.58 -2.59 -18.01
CA GLY A 44 24.83 -4.01 -17.81
C GLY A 44 24.43 -4.40 -16.39
N VAL A 45 23.81 -5.58 -16.23
CA VAL A 45 23.27 -6.04 -14.95
C VAL A 45 23.75 -7.44 -14.61
N ALA A 46 23.86 -7.74 -13.31
CA ALA A 46 24.07 -9.08 -12.77
C ALA A 46 23.39 -9.21 -11.41
N GLY A 47 23.11 -10.44 -11.00
CA GLY A 47 22.43 -10.77 -9.75
C GLY A 47 23.13 -11.86 -8.97
N ALA A 48 23.03 -11.80 -7.64
CA ALA A 48 23.43 -12.86 -6.74
C ALA A 48 22.39 -13.10 -5.64
N LEU A 49 22.25 -14.37 -5.25
CA LEU A 49 21.45 -14.81 -4.10
C LEU A 49 22.40 -15.35 -3.02
N GLY A 50 22.38 -14.78 -1.83
CA GLY A 50 23.25 -15.19 -0.73
C GLY A 50 24.70 -14.71 -0.91
N LYS A 51 25.68 -15.62 -0.74
CA LYS A 51 27.11 -15.28 -0.82
C LYS A 51 27.58 -15.10 -2.27
N TYR A 52 28.46 -14.13 -2.50
CA TYR A 52 29.01 -13.82 -3.81
C TYR A 52 30.45 -13.27 -3.71
N ASP A 53 31.19 -13.31 -4.81
CA ASP A 53 32.40 -12.53 -5.02
C ASP A 53 32.05 -11.22 -5.75
N GLU A 54 32.29 -10.07 -5.12
CA GLU A 54 31.88 -8.76 -5.65
C GLU A 54 32.58 -8.43 -6.98
N SER A 55 33.86 -8.80 -7.11
CA SER A 55 34.64 -8.51 -8.33
C SER A 55 34.12 -9.35 -9.51
N GLU A 56 33.78 -10.61 -9.26
CA GLU A 56 33.15 -11.48 -10.26
C GLU A 56 31.80 -10.93 -10.72
N MET A 57 30.96 -10.44 -9.79
CA MET A 57 29.63 -9.92 -10.12
C MET A 57 29.70 -8.64 -10.95
N PHE A 58 30.58 -7.69 -10.60
CA PHE A 58 30.79 -6.52 -11.45
C PHE A 58 31.36 -6.88 -12.83
N SER A 59 32.25 -7.88 -12.91
CA SER A 59 32.73 -8.38 -14.20
C SER A 59 31.59 -8.97 -15.07
N LYS A 60 30.64 -9.68 -14.46
CA LYS A 60 29.43 -10.18 -15.16
C LYS A 60 28.53 -9.05 -15.64
N ALA A 61 28.30 -8.04 -14.80
CA ALA A 61 27.53 -6.86 -15.18
C ALA A 61 28.21 -6.09 -16.33
N GLU A 62 29.54 -5.92 -16.29
CA GLU A 62 30.33 -5.31 -17.37
C GLU A 62 30.23 -6.09 -18.68
N LYS A 63 30.36 -7.41 -18.65
CA LYS A 63 30.19 -8.25 -19.85
C LYS A 63 28.79 -8.09 -20.45
N SER A 64 27.77 -7.89 -19.61
CA SER A 64 26.39 -7.70 -20.05
C SER A 64 26.14 -6.38 -20.78
N LEU A 65 27.08 -5.41 -20.74
CA LEU A 65 27.02 -4.22 -21.60
C LEU A 65 27.01 -4.57 -23.10
N SER A 66 27.56 -5.73 -23.48
CA SER A 66 27.54 -6.24 -24.86
C SER A 66 26.13 -6.49 -25.40
N LEU A 67 25.12 -6.62 -24.52
CA LEU A 67 23.72 -6.73 -24.90
C LEU A 67 23.12 -5.41 -25.42
N ASN A 68 23.84 -4.29 -25.30
CA ASN A 68 23.45 -2.97 -25.80
C ASN A 68 22.08 -2.48 -25.27
N ILE A 69 21.75 -2.80 -24.02
CA ILE A 69 20.52 -2.30 -23.40
C ILE A 69 20.70 -0.81 -23.13
N ALA A 70 19.87 0.02 -23.78
CA ALA A 70 19.90 1.47 -23.63
C ALA A 70 19.46 1.90 -22.23
N TYR A 71 20.24 2.81 -21.64
CA TYR A 71 19.93 3.52 -20.40
C TYR A 71 20.65 4.85 -20.44
N GLU A 72 19.96 5.88 -20.93
CA GLU A 72 20.54 7.20 -21.20
C GLU A 72 20.38 8.19 -20.04
N ASN A 73 19.90 7.72 -18.89
CA ASN A 73 19.72 8.55 -17.71
C ASN A 73 20.96 8.49 -16.83
N ASP A 74 21.24 9.58 -16.15
CA ASP A 74 22.32 9.60 -15.16
C ASP A 74 21.90 8.82 -13.89
N PRO A 75 22.74 7.88 -13.41
CA PRO A 75 22.55 7.27 -12.11
C PRO A 75 22.51 8.33 -11.01
N SER A 76 21.75 8.07 -9.93
CA SER A 76 21.72 9.00 -8.80
C SER A 76 23.11 9.05 -8.14
N CYS A 77 23.54 10.22 -7.68
CA CYS A 77 24.88 10.45 -7.17
C CYS A 77 24.88 11.48 -6.03
N ASN A 78 26.00 11.58 -5.31
CA ASN A 78 26.25 12.61 -4.28
C ASN A 78 25.14 12.75 -3.22
N MET A 79 24.62 11.63 -2.72
CA MET A 79 23.58 11.62 -1.70
C MET A 79 23.85 10.49 -0.71
N ASN A 80 23.86 10.83 0.58
CA ASN A 80 24.07 9.89 1.67
C ASN A 80 22.93 10.06 2.68
N GLU A 81 22.04 9.08 2.74
CA GLU A 81 20.88 9.10 3.62
C GLU A 81 20.62 7.72 4.20
N SER A 82 20.31 7.67 5.49
CA SER A 82 20.05 6.43 6.21
C SER A 82 18.81 6.60 7.07
N MET A 83 17.92 5.62 7.02
CA MET A 83 16.70 5.59 7.79
C MET A 83 16.51 4.20 8.42
N GLU A 84 16.48 4.17 9.75
CA GLU A 84 16.17 2.97 10.53
C GLU A 84 14.92 3.24 11.37
N LEU A 85 13.90 2.39 11.20
CA LEU A 85 12.61 2.56 11.84
C LEU A 85 12.47 1.62 13.03
N ASN A 86 12.04 2.20 14.15
CA ASN A 86 11.84 1.46 15.40
C ASN A 86 10.59 0.56 15.34
N SER A 87 10.63 -0.56 16.05
CA SER A 87 9.49 -1.46 16.22
C SER A 87 9.47 -2.02 17.65
N ASN A 88 8.30 -2.06 18.30
CA ASN A 88 8.14 -2.69 19.62
C ASN A 88 7.85 -4.20 19.55
N ILE A 89 7.67 -4.76 18.35
CA ILE A 89 7.19 -6.14 18.19
C ILE A 89 8.19 -7.11 18.87
N PRO A 90 7.74 -8.08 19.68
CA PRO A 90 8.65 -9.01 20.34
C PRO A 90 9.47 -9.86 19.36
N LYS A 91 10.55 -10.49 19.83
CA LYS A 91 11.45 -11.34 19.03
C LYS A 91 11.52 -12.76 19.60
N GLY A 92 11.82 -13.74 18.73
CA GLY A 92 12.06 -15.13 19.14
C GLY A 92 10.90 -15.72 19.96
N LYS A 93 11.21 -16.30 21.12
CA LYS A 93 10.20 -16.93 22.00
C LYS A 93 9.14 -15.96 22.52
N GLU A 94 9.50 -14.70 22.76
CA GLU A 94 8.55 -13.69 23.24
C GLU A 94 7.47 -13.40 22.20
N LEU A 95 7.82 -13.39 20.91
CA LEU A 95 6.87 -13.25 19.82
C LEU A 95 5.86 -14.41 19.82
N ILE A 96 6.35 -15.64 19.97
CA ILE A 96 5.50 -16.84 19.98
C ILE A 96 4.51 -16.77 21.15
N ASN A 97 5.00 -16.43 22.35
CA ASN A 97 4.16 -16.27 23.53
C ASN A 97 3.11 -15.16 23.34
N GLU A 98 3.50 -14.03 22.73
CA GLU A 98 2.59 -12.91 22.46
C GLU A 98 1.46 -13.33 21.51
N ILE A 99 1.78 -14.09 20.45
CA ILE A 99 0.77 -14.61 19.51
C ILE A 99 -0.11 -15.69 20.15
N GLU A 100 0.43 -16.56 21.01
CA GLU A 100 -0.41 -17.53 21.74
C GLU A 100 -1.40 -16.81 22.66
N CYS A 101 -0.97 -15.81 23.43
CA CYS A 101 -1.86 -15.00 24.25
C CYS A 101 -2.91 -14.26 23.41
N LEU A 102 -2.53 -13.73 22.24
CA LEU A 102 -3.48 -13.14 21.29
C LEU A 102 -4.56 -14.17 20.86
N LEU A 103 -4.14 -15.38 20.47
CA LEU A 103 -5.07 -16.42 20.03
C LEU A 103 -5.94 -16.94 21.19
N GLU A 104 -5.42 -16.99 22.42
CA GLU A 104 -6.21 -17.31 23.62
C GLU A 104 -7.38 -16.35 23.80
N GLU A 105 -7.14 -15.05 23.67
CA GLU A 105 -8.18 -14.03 23.74
C GLU A 105 -9.17 -14.13 22.59
N LEU A 106 -8.69 -14.30 21.34
CA LEU A 106 -9.57 -14.46 20.18
C LEU A 106 -10.49 -15.69 20.32
N ARG A 107 -9.97 -16.82 20.83
CA ARG A 107 -10.74 -18.07 21.04
C ARG A 107 -11.91 -17.94 22.02
N LYS A 108 -11.99 -16.87 22.81
CA LYS A 108 -13.17 -16.58 23.64
C LYS A 108 -14.42 -16.30 22.80
N ASN A 109 -14.25 -15.94 21.52
CA ASN A 109 -15.32 -15.89 20.52
C ASN A 109 -15.54 -17.30 19.93
N ASP A 110 -16.29 -18.14 20.66
CA ASP A 110 -16.42 -19.58 20.39
C ASP A 110 -17.28 -19.93 19.16
N ASP A 111 -17.99 -18.97 18.60
CA ASP A 111 -18.73 -19.06 17.34
C ASP A 111 -17.83 -18.94 16.10
N PHE A 112 -16.56 -18.52 16.27
CA PHE A 112 -15.59 -18.34 15.18
C PHE A 112 -14.41 -19.31 15.23
N ILE A 113 -13.80 -19.49 14.06
CA ILE A 113 -12.51 -20.17 13.85
C ILE A 113 -11.55 -19.17 13.20
N PHE A 114 -10.34 -19.07 13.75
CA PHE A 114 -9.29 -18.19 13.28
C PHE A 114 -8.22 -18.99 12.51
N SER A 115 -7.71 -18.45 11.41
CA SER A 115 -6.74 -19.14 10.56
C SER A 115 -5.84 -18.18 9.78
N ASN A 116 -5.06 -18.71 8.85
CA ASN A 116 -4.09 -18.02 8.00
C ASN A 116 -2.78 -17.72 8.74
N LYS A 117 -2.24 -16.49 8.69
CA LYS A 117 -0.84 -16.24 9.07
C LYS A 117 -0.62 -14.88 9.70
N ILE A 118 0.40 -14.82 10.55
CA ILE A 118 1.04 -13.59 11.01
C ILE A 118 2.49 -13.62 10.56
N ASN A 119 2.93 -12.58 9.86
CA ASN A 119 4.32 -12.42 9.42
C ASN A 119 4.96 -11.27 10.18
N VAL A 120 6.17 -11.49 10.68
CA VAL A 120 7.04 -10.43 11.18
C VAL A 120 8.23 -10.32 10.25
N ILE A 121 8.39 -9.15 9.64
CA ILE A 121 9.32 -8.90 8.55
C ILE A 121 10.35 -7.89 9.02
N GLU A 122 11.63 -8.24 8.89
CA GLU A 122 12.80 -7.39 9.04
C GLU A 122 13.42 -7.21 7.66
N GLU A 123 13.48 -5.97 7.19
CA GLU A 123 13.99 -5.64 5.87
C GLU A 123 15.12 -4.61 5.98
N GLU A 124 16.19 -4.85 5.22
CA GLU A 124 17.29 -3.92 5.00
C GLU A 124 17.52 -3.76 3.50
N VAL A 125 17.53 -2.52 3.03
CA VAL A 125 17.78 -2.17 1.63
C VAL A 125 18.91 -1.15 1.54
N ILE A 126 19.89 -1.41 0.70
CA ILE A 126 21.05 -0.55 0.47
C ILE A 126 21.19 -0.31 -1.03
N LEU A 127 21.34 0.94 -1.43
CA LEU A 127 21.72 1.34 -2.80
C LEU A 127 22.96 2.22 -2.72
N GLU A 128 24.07 1.76 -3.29
CA GLU A 128 25.34 2.48 -3.25
C GLU A 128 26.05 2.45 -4.61
N ASN A 129 26.84 3.48 -4.92
CA ASN A 129 27.67 3.52 -6.12
C ASN A 129 28.97 4.30 -5.91
N ASN A 130 29.86 4.20 -6.90
CA ASN A 130 31.17 4.89 -6.89
C ASN A 130 31.10 6.39 -7.26
N GLU A 131 29.90 6.99 -7.32
CA GLU A 131 29.66 8.42 -7.53
C GLU A 131 29.04 9.06 -6.27
N ASN A 132 29.45 8.56 -5.09
CA ASN A 132 29.02 9.05 -3.76
C ASN A 132 27.50 8.91 -3.48
N LEU A 133 26.82 7.92 -4.05
CA LEU A 133 25.49 7.50 -3.59
C LEU A 133 25.61 6.46 -2.47
N ASN A 134 24.90 6.66 -1.37
CA ASN A 134 24.74 5.67 -0.31
C ASN A 134 23.38 5.87 0.40
N LEU A 135 22.37 5.10 -0.01
CA LEU A 135 21.03 5.10 0.58
C LEU A 135 20.81 3.82 1.38
N LYS A 136 20.40 3.93 2.64
CA LYS A 136 20.18 2.79 3.54
C LYS A 136 18.83 2.86 4.22
N TYR A 137 18.00 1.85 4.04
CA TYR A 137 16.70 1.72 4.69
C TYR A 137 16.64 0.45 5.51
N LYS A 138 16.14 0.54 6.76
CA LYS A 138 15.94 -0.61 7.62
C LYS A 138 14.61 -0.49 8.37
N THR A 139 13.80 -1.53 8.32
CA THR A 139 12.49 -1.56 8.96
C THR A 139 12.21 -2.92 9.58
N ARG A 140 11.33 -2.92 10.57
CA ARG A 140 10.71 -4.11 11.11
C ARG A 140 9.23 -3.86 11.36
N TYR A 141 8.38 -4.74 10.85
CA TYR A 141 6.94 -4.62 10.99
C TYR A 141 6.27 -5.98 11.08
N MET A 142 5.03 -5.99 11.55
CA MET A 142 4.15 -7.14 11.55
C MET A 142 3.06 -6.90 10.51
N SER A 143 2.77 -7.92 9.72
CA SER A 143 1.66 -8.00 8.79
C SER A 143 0.83 -9.24 9.14
N CYS A 144 -0.47 -9.05 9.30
CA CYS A 144 -1.39 -9.99 9.90
C CYS A 144 -2.68 -9.98 9.10
N ASP A 145 -3.09 -11.15 8.62
CA ASP A 145 -4.35 -11.35 7.91
C ASP A 145 -5.06 -12.56 8.53
N ILE A 146 -5.48 -12.46 9.79
CA ILE A 146 -6.13 -13.59 10.46
C ILE A 146 -7.50 -13.80 9.83
N GLY A 147 -7.67 -14.89 9.10
CA GLY A 147 -8.95 -15.28 8.52
C GLY A 147 -9.93 -15.67 9.61
N VAL A 148 -11.17 -15.22 9.51
CA VAL A 148 -12.26 -15.48 10.44
C VAL A 148 -13.35 -16.27 9.71
N LYS A 149 -13.69 -17.44 10.25
CA LYS A 149 -14.79 -18.27 9.77
C LYS A 149 -15.83 -18.45 10.86
N GLU A 150 -17.07 -18.09 10.59
CA GLU A 150 -18.21 -18.43 11.45
C GLU A 150 -18.49 -19.94 11.34
N LYS A 151 -18.64 -20.61 12.48
CA LYS A 151 -18.85 -22.07 12.53
C LYS A 151 -20.18 -22.49 11.90
N SER A 152 -21.21 -21.65 12.02
CA SER A 152 -22.55 -21.88 11.45
C SER A 152 -22.60 -21.62 9.94
N SER A 153 -21.65 -20.83 9.41
CA SER A 153 -21.59 -20.41 8.01
C SER A 153 -21.11 -21.53 7.10
N LYS A 154 -21.68 -21.60 5.89
CA LYS A 154 -21.23 -22.49 4.81
C LYS A 154 -20.00 -21.96 4.08
N ASN A 155 -19.61 -20.71 4.32
CA ASN A 155 -18.47 -20.09 3.66
C ASN A 155 -17.15 -20.70 4.14
N ILE A 156 -16.13 -20.63 3.28
CA ILE A 156 -14.75 -21.02 3.64
C ILE A 156 -14.14 -19.97 4.59
N MET A 157 -14.50 -18.70 4.41
CA MET A 157 -14.10 -17.56 5.21
C MET A 157 -15.23 -16.52 5.16
N ASP A 158 -15.47 -15.83 6.27
CA ASP A 158 -16.53 -14.82 6.39
C ASP A 158 -15.97 -13.40 6.56
N LEU A 159 -14.82 -13.27 7.21
CA LEU A 159 -14.12 -12.02 7.50
C LEU A 159 -12.60 -12.26 7.61
N PHE A 160 -11.84 -11.20 7.81
CA PHE A 160 -10.46 -11.26 8.29
C PHE A 160 -10.21 -10.15 9.32
N LEU A 161 -9.18 -10.32 10.14
CA LEU A 161 -8.66 -9.31 11.06
C LEU A 161 -7.32 -8.82 10.51
N PRO A 162 -7.31 -7.71 9.74
CA PRO A 162 -6.08 -7.17 9.19
C PRO A 162 -5.32 -6.39 10.26
N TYR A 163 -3.99 -6.47 10.21
CA TYR A 163 -3.12 -5.55 10.92
C TYR A 163 -1.79 -5.40 10.19
N GLU A 164 -1.33 -4.16 10.07
CA GLU A 164 -0.03 -3.83 9.54
C GLU A 164 0.57 -2.68 10.34
N GLY A 165 1.76 -2.88 10.92
CA GLY A 165 2.36 -1.86 11.77
C GLY A 165 3.70 -2.26 12.39
N ARG A 166 4.47 -1.25 12.81
CA ARG A 166 5.75 -1.44 13.53
C ARG A 166 5.55 -1.59 15.04
N ASN A 167 4.40 -1.16 15.56
CA ASN A 167 4.12 -1.10 16.99
C ASN A 167 2.86 -1.89 17.34
N PHE A 168 3.01 -3.15 17.74
CA PHE A 168 1.88 -4.00 18.09
C PHE A 168 1.40 -3.75 19.52
N ASN A 169 0.09 -3.64 19.70
CA ASN A 169 -0.58 -3.59 20.99
C ASN A 169 -1.73 -4.60 20.98
N ARG A 170 -1.58 -5.68 21.74
CA ARG A 170 -2.56 -6.77 21.80
C ARG A 170 -3.93 -6.31 22.30
N ASP A 171 -3.98 -5.48 23.34
CA ASP A 171 -5.25 -5.06 23.93
C ASP A 171 -6.06 -4.19 22.96
N GLU A 172 -5.38 -3.32 22.21
CA GLU A 172 -5.99 -2.54 21.13
C GLU A 172 -6.49 -3.45 20.01
N PHE A 173 -5.68 -4.40 19.55
CA PHE A 173 -6.06 -5.34 18.50
C PHE A 173 -7.26 -6.22 18.91
N ILE A 174 -7.28 -6.74 20.15
CA ILE A 174 -8.40 -7.51 20.68
C ILE A 174 -9.66 -6.67 20.79
N LYS A 175 -9.55 -5.39 21.22
CA LYS A 175 -10.68 -4.47 21.23
C LYS A 175 -11.25 -4.25 19.83
N TYR A 176 -10.39 -4.01 18.84
CA TYR A 176 -10.79 -3.89 17.44
C TYR A 176 -11.47 -5.16 16.93
N ALA A 177 -10.85 -6.33 17.15
CA ALA A 177 -11.39 -7.62 16.75
C ALA A 177 -12.77 -7.86 17.36
N ASN A 178 -12.94 -7.66 18.67
CA ASN A 178 -14.24 -7.85 19.33
C ASN A 178 -15.30 -6.87 18.81
N ASN A 179 -14.95 -5.60 18.55
CA ASN A 179 -15.88 -4.65 17.94
C ASN A 179 -16.35 -5.13 16.55
N LEU A 180 -15.43 -5.58 15.70
CA LEU A 180 -15.73 -6.08 14.37
C LEU A 180 -16.60 -7.35 14.41
N LEU A 181 -16.24 -8.32 15.26
CA LEU A 181 -16.99 -9.58 15.41
C LEU A 181 -18.39 -9.33 15.99
N ASN A 182 -18.53 -8.41 16.95
CA ASN A 182 -19.84 -8.00 17.46
C ASN A 182 -20.70 -7.32 16.40
N ALA A 183 -20.12 -6.42 15.61
CA ALA A 183 -20.83 -5.81 14.49
C ALA A 183 -21.24 -6.86 13.44
N TYR A 184 -20.41 -7.87 13.20
CA TYR A 184 -20.71 -8.94 12.25
C TYR A 184 -21.92 -9.80 12.69
N ARG A 185 -22.03 -10.08 13.98
CA ARG A 185 -23.19 -10.75 14.59
C ARG A 185 -24.47 -9.92 14.46
N ASN A 186 -24.36 -8.60 14.64
CA ASN A 186 -25.49 -7.69 14.60
C ASN A 186 -25.89 -7.34 13.16
N LYS A 187 -26.89 -8.01 12.61
CA LYS A 187 -27.42 -7.69 11.28
C LYS A 187 -28.31 -6.45 11.34
N VAL A 188 -28.06 -5.49 10.45
CA VAL A 188 -28.83 -4.24 10.34
C VAL A 188 -29.25 -4.00 8.90
N GLU A 189 -30.32 -3.22 8.73
CA GLU A 189 -30.79 -2.83 7.39
C GLU A 189 -30.00 -1.64 6.84
N LEU A 190 -29.91 -1.57 5.51
CA LEU A 190 -29.38 -0.40 4.82
C LEU A 190 -30.33 0.80 5.03
N PRO A 191 -29.82 2.00 5.34
CA PRO A 191 -30.66 3.20 5.40
C PRO A 191 -31.42 3.44 4.09
N GLU A 192 -32.66 3.94 4.18
CA GLU A 192 -33.52 4.25 3.02
C GLU A 192 -33.04 5.53 2.28
N ASN A 193 -31.88 5.45 1.64
CA ASN A 193 -31.35 6.49 0.76
C ASN A 193 -30.44 5.84 -0.29
N ASN A 194 -30.60 6.25 -1.55
CA ASN A 194 -29.81 5.72 -2.65
C ASN A 194 -28.41 6.34 -2.74
N LYS A 195 -28.18 7.52 -2.14
CA LYS A 195 -26.86 8.16 -2.09
C LYS A 195 -26.44 8.31 -0.62
N LEU A 196 -25.41 7.57 -0.22
CA LEU A 196 -24.97 7.46 1.17
C LEU A 196 -23.48 7.81 1.29
N PRO A 197 -23.03 8.30 2.46
CA PRO A 197 -21.61 8.35 2.76
C PRO A 197 -21.06 6.92 2.77
N VAL A 198 -19.98 6.70 2.02
CA VAL A 198 -19.25 5.43 1.97
C VAL A 198 -17.83 5.68 2.46
N ALA A 199 -17.40 4.85 3.41
CA ALA A 199 -16.08 4.91 4.02
C ALA A 199 -15.21 3.74 3.55
N PHE A 200 -14.03 4.09 3.04
CA PHE A 200 -12.96 3.16 2.69
C PHE A 200 -11.75 3.42 3.59
N LEU A 201 -10.80 2.49 3.58
CA LEU A 201 -9.47 2.79 4.06
C LEU A 201 -8.77 3.72 3.07
N ASN A 202 -8.01 4.70 3.55
CA ASN A 202 -7.35 5.73 2.71
C ASN A 202 -6.18 5.21 1.83
N ALA A 203 -5.95 3.90 1.86
CA ALA A 203 -5.01 3.16 1.03
C ALA A 203 -5.71 2.02 0.25
N ASP A 204 -7.05 2.03 0.17
CA ASP A 204 -7.80 1.03 -0.59
C ASP A 204 -7.48 1.16 -2.09
N MET A 205 -6.74 0.19 -2.59
CA MET A 205 -6.25 0.16 -3.96
C MET A 205 -7.37 0.08 -5.00
N SER A 206 -8.54 -0.47 -4.64
CA SER A 206 -9.69 -0.54 -5.56
C SER A 206 -10.17 0.85 -5.95
N MET A 207 -10.04 1.83 -5.04
CA MET A 207 -10.41 3.22 -5.27
C MET A 207 -9.37 4.00 -6.08
N PHE A 208 -8.10 3.57 -6.02
CA PHE A 208 -7.00 4.25 -6.71
C PHE A 208 -6.60 3.60 -8.03
N ILE A 209 -7.21 2.48 -8.42
CA ILE A 209 -6.83 1.73 -9.63
C ILE A 209 -6.90 2.60 -10.90
N MET A 210 -7.87 3.51 -11.00
CA MET A 210 -7.94 4.46 -12.10
C MET A 210 -6.73 5.40 -12.12
N PHE A 211 -6.33 5.97 -10.97
CA PHE A 211 -5.13 6.81 -10.89
C PHE A 211 -3.86 6.03 -11.21
N LEU A 212 -3.73 4.78 -10.74
CA LEU A 212 -2.59 3.91 -11.05
C LEU A 212 -2.49 3.61 -12.54
N ARG A 213 -3.62 3.45 -13.23
CA ARG A 213 -3.67 3.16 -14.66
C ARG A 213 -3.45 4.42 -15.50
N ASP A 214 -4.12 5.52 -15.14
CA ASP A 214 -4.26 6.69 -15.99
C ASP A 214 -3.32 7.84 -15.62
N LEU A 215 -2.74 7.87 -14.42
CA LEU A 215 -1.59 8.75 -14.13
C LEU A 215 -0.25 8.10 -14.43
N GLN A 216 -0.20 6.97 -15.14
CA GLN A 216 1.06 6.39 -15.60
C GLN A 216 1.68 7.25 -16.72
N GLY A 217 2.92 7.71 -16.55
CA GLY A 217 3.56 8.69 -17.44
C GLY A 217 3.53 8.36 -18.94
N ARG A 218 3.71 7.09 -19.34
CA ARG A 218 3.63 6.70 -20.76
C ARG A 218 2.22 6.85 -21.33
N LYS A 219 1.21 6.37 -20.60
CA LYS A 219 -0.20 6.45 -21.00
C LYS A 219 -0.70 7.91 -20.99
N PHE A 220 -0.24 8.68 -20.01
CA PHE A 220 -0.52 10.10 -19.89
C PHE A 220 0.05 10.88 -21.08
N ALA A 221 1.34 10.70 -21.39
CA ALA A 221 1.98 11.44 -22.47
C ALA A 221 1.48 11.07 -23.87
N SER A 222 0.97 9.85 -24.07
CA SER A 222 0.44 9.42 -25.36
C SER A 222 -0.99 9.91 -25.66
N GLY A 223 -1.64 10.60 -24.72
CA GLY A 223 -3.04 11.01 -24.86
C GLY A 223 -4.06 9.89 -24.57
N ALA A 224 -3.60 8.69 -24.20
CA ALA A 224 -4.47 7.54 -23.96
C ALA A 224 -5.11 7.54 -22.55
N SER A 225 -4.63 8.40 -21.66
CA SER A 225 -5.19 8.56 -20.32
C SER A 225 -6.39 9.51 -20.32
N ILE A 226 -7.39 9.21 -19.49
CA ILE A 226 -8.50 10.13 -19.21
C ILE A 226 -8.03 11.47 -18.60
N PHE A 227 -6.82 11.52 -18.05
CA PHE A 227 -6.23 12.71 -17.42
C PHE A 227 -5.27 13.48 -18.34
N SER A 228 -4.96 12.99 -19.56
CA SER A 228 -3.87 13.51 -20.40
C SER A 228 -3.97 15.02 -20.68
N GLU A 229 -5.18 15.51 -20.93
CA GLU A 229 -5.44 16.91 -21.27
C GLU A 229 -5.79 17.76 -20.03
N LEU A 230 -5.78 17.16 -18.84
CA LEU A 230 -6.29 17.78 -17.61
C LEU A 230 -5.15 18.25 -16.68
N MET A 231 -3.90 18.25 -17.17
CA MET A 231 -2.76 18.73 -16.40
C MET A 231 -2.95 20.20 -16.03
N ASN A 232 -2.77 20.51 -14.74
CA ASN A 232 -3.03 21.81 -14.11
C ASN A 232 -4.51 22.24 -14.07
N GLU A 233 -5.45 21.38 -14.46
CA GLU A 233 -6.88 21.64 -14.26
C GLU A 233 -7.35 21.17 -12.88
N LYS A 234 -8.27 21.94 -12.28
CA LYS A 234 -8.96 21.52 -11.07
C LYS A 234 -10.14 20.63 -11.45
N LYS A 235 -10.02 19.32 -11.20
CA LYS A 235 -11.06 18.31 -11.48
C LYS A 235 -11.60 17.63 -10.23
N PHE A 236 -10.96 17.86 -9.10
CA PHE A 236 -11.29 17.21 -7.83
C PHE A 236 -11.51 18.26 -6.73
N SER A 237 -11.96 17.81 -5.57
CA SER A 237 -12.21 18.66 -4.40
C SER A 237 -10.92 19.38 -3.99
N SER A 238 -11.03 20.60 -3.46
CA SER A 238 -9.89 21.27 -2.81
C SER A 238 -9.34 20.50 -1.62
N ASP A 239 -10.16 19.63 -1.02
CA ASP A 239 -9.76 18.80 0.11
C ASP A 239 -9.06 17.51 -0.34
N PHE A 240 -9.04 17.22 -1.65
CA PHE A 240 -8.39 16.05 -2.20
C PHE A 240 -6.96 16.37 -2.67
N THR A 241 -5.99 15.69 -2.07
CA THR A 241 -4.59 15.68 -2.47
C THR A 241 -4.13 14.24 -2.50
N LEU A 242 -3.57 13.80 -3.62
CA LEU A 242 -3.09 12.44 -3.84
C LEU A 242 -1.57 12.45 -3.99
N TYR A 243 -0.91 11.72 -3.10
CA TYR A 243 0.53 11.52 -3.17
C TYR A 243 0.83 10.20 -3.88
N GLN A 244 1.87 10.22 -4.70
CA GLN A 244 2.79 9.09 -4.72
C GLN A 244 3.68 9.20 -3.48
N THR A 245 3.83 8.11 -2.73
CA THR A 245 4.61 8.12 -1.50
C THR A 245 5.65 7.00 -1.47
N SER A 246 6.82 7.36 -0.97
CA SER A 246 7.86 6.46 -0.48
C SER A 246 8.06 6.68 1.02
N ASN A 247 7.18 7.47 1.66
CA ASN A 247 7.30 7.80 3.07
C ASN A 247 6.88 6.59 3.92
N PRO A 248 7.79 6.07 4.77
CA PRO A 248 7.45 4.90 5.58
C PRO A 248 6.38 5.13 6.65
N GLU A 249 6.01 6.38 6.92
CA GLU A 249 4.88 6.75 7.77
C GLU A 249 3.53 6.67 7.03
N ASP A 250 3.53 6.70 5.70
CA ASP A 250 2.32 6.49 4.88
C ASP A 250 2.12 5.03 4.55
N ASP A 251 3.20 4.37 4.11
CA ASP A 251 3.22 2.97 3.73
C ASP A 251 4.34 2.24 4.46
N ILE A 252 3.96 1.24 5.24
CA ILE A 252 4.85 0.42 6.06
C ILE A 252 5.86 -0.40 5.23
N ASN A 253 5.50 -0.68 3.97
CA ASN A 253 6.26 -1.50 3.02
C ASN A 253 7.19 -0.68 2.12
N SER A 254 7.13 0.64 2.19
CA SER A 254 7.95 1.53 1.37
C SER A 254 9.32 1.81 1.98
N LYS A 255 10.35 1.74 1.14
CA LYS A 255 11.63 2.41 1.38
C LYS A 255 11.57 3.83 0.83
N PHE A 256 12.34 4.76 1.40
CA PHE A 256 12.28 6.21 1.09
C PHE A 256 12.86 6.64 -0.26
N PHE A 257 13.29 5.68 -1.09
CA PHE A 257 13.88 5.88 -2.41
C PHE A 257 13.41 4.81 -3.38
N ASP A 258 13.35 5.13 -4.67
CA ASP A 258 13.00 4.15 -5.71
C ASP A 258 14.19 3.27 -6.12
N ASP A 259 13.99 2.29 -7.00
CA ASP A 259 15.06 1.38 -7.43
C ASP A 259 16.09 2.05 -8.37
N GLU A 260 15.89 3.31 -8.75
CA GLU A 260 16.86 4.16 -9.49
C GLU A 260 17.58 5.17 -8.57
N GLY A 261 17.31 5.13 -7.26
CA GLY A 261 17.88 6.02 -6.25
C GLY A 261 17.30 7.42 -6.26
N VAL A 262 16.06 7.61 -6.73
CA VAL A 262 15.35 8.88 -6.65
C VAL A 262 14.73 9.03 -5.26
N VAL A 263 15.01 10.16 -4.61
CA VAL A 263 14.45 10.54 -3.30
C VAL A 263 13.63 11.81 -3.49
N ASN A 264 12.33 11.73 -3.24
CA ASN A 264 11.45 12.91 -3.28
C ASN A 264 11.54 13.72 -1.97
N SER A 265 11.25 15.02 -2.04
CA SER A 265 11.14 15.85 -0.83
C SER A 265 10.07 15.30 0.12
N ASN A 266 10.40 15.15 1.41
CA ASN A 266 9.54 14.50 2.42
C ASN A 266 9.05 13.09 2.02
N TYR A 267 9.75 12.45 1.07
CA TYR A 267 9.46 11.14 0.49
C TYR A 267 8.07 11.06 -0.18
N ARG A 268 7.53 12.18 -0.65
CA ARG A 268 6.23 12.27 -1.32
C ARG A 268 6.31 13.10 -2.59
N TYR A 269 5.48 12.77 -3.57
CA TYR A 269 5.26 13.59 -4.76
C TYR A 269 3.77 13.86 -4.94
N HIS A 270 3.38 15.12 -5.13
CA HIS A 270 1.98 15.49 -5.36
C HIS A 270 1.58 15.15 -6.80
N LEU A 271 0.80 14.09 -7.01
CA LEU A 271 0.20 13.80 -8.31
C LEU A 271 -1.06 14.64 -8.53
N ILE A 272 -1.83 14.83 -7.46
CA ILE A 272 -2.96 15.75 -7.39
C ILE A 272 -2.78 16.61 -6.15
N ASP A 273 -2.90 17.93 -6.28
CA ASP A 273 -2.71 18.88 -5.19
C ASP A 273 -3.91 19.83 -5.08
N ASN A 274 -4.62 19.78 -3.95
CA ASN A 274 -5.84 20.55 -3.67
C ASN A 274 -6.83 20.53 -4.84
N GLY A 275 -7.04 19.34 -5.39
CA GLY A 275 -7.96 19.05 -6.47
C GLY A 275 -7.42 19.26 -7.89
N VAL A 276 -6.17 19.73 -8.02
CA VAL A 276 -5.52 20.02 -9.30
C VAL A 276 -4.59 18.89 -9.70
N ILE A 277 -4.76 18.33 -10.90
CA ILE A 277 -3.86 17.30 -11.43
C ILE A 277 -2.51 17.96 -11.75
N LYS A 278 -1.42 17.53 -11.10
CA LYS A 278 -0.09 18.15 -11.22
C LYS A 278 0.85 17.39 -12.14
N ALA A 279 0.88 16.07 -12.01
CA ALA A 279 1.80 15.24 -12.78
C ALA A 279 1.30 13.79 -12.86
N PRO A 280 1.61 13.07 -13.94
CA PRO A 280 1.65 11.62 -13.89
C PRO A 280 2.86 11.13 -13.09
N PHE A 281 2.87 9.86 -12.70
CA PHE A 281 4.02 9.23 -12.08
C PHE A 281 4.99 8.65 -13.12
N THR A 282 6.30 8.79 -12.89
CA THR A 282 7.37 8.44 -13.84
C THR A 282 8.63 7.89 -13.15
N ASP A 283 9.42 7.14 -13.91
CA ASP A 283 10.83 6.85 -13.65
C ASP A 283 11.72 7.87 -14.39
N LYS A 284 13.05 7.73 -14.32
CA LYS A 284 13.99 8.60 -15.05
C LYS A 284 13.78 8.54 -16.56
N THR A 285 13.53 7.34 -17.08
CA THR A 285 13.40 7.10 -18.53
C THR A 285 12.17 7.80 -19.11
N VAL A 286 11.00 7.62 -18.49
CA VAL A 286 9.72 8.19 -18.94
C VAL A 286 9.71 9.69 -18.73
N ALA A 287 10.25 10.19 -17.61
CA ALA A 287 10.42 11.62 -17.38
C ALA A 287 11.20 12.29 -18.52
N LYS A 288 12.38 11.75 -18.84
CA LYS A 288 13.24 12.27 -19.92
C LYS A 288 12.58 12.14 -21.29
N MET A 289 12.02 10.97 -21.60
CA MET A 289 11.44 10.65 -22.92
C MET A 289 10.28 11.57 -23.30
N TYR A 290 9.44 11.94 -22.33
CA TYR A 290 8.22 12.73 -22.58
C TYR A 290 8.29 14.14 -22.00
N ASN A 291 9.45 14.57 -21.49
CA ASN A 291 9.62 15.86 -20.81
C ASN A 291 8.60 16.06 -19.67
N LEU A 292 8.40 15.00 -18.87
CA LEU A 292 7.51 14.98 -17.72
C LEU A 292 8.33 15.14 -16.42
N PRO A 293 7.71 15.59 -15.30
CA PRO A 293 8.40 15.64 -14.03
C PRO A 293 8.86 14.26 -13.57
N LEU A 294 10.06 14.16 -13.01
CA LEU A 294 10.57 12.93 -12.39
C LEU A 294 9.91 12.73 -11.01
N THR A 295 9.05 11.74 -10.87
CA THR A 295 8.32 11.48 -9.60
C THR A 295 8.87 10.32 -8.78
N GLY A 296 9.88 9.59 -9.27
CA GLY A 296 10.56 8.54 -8.51
C GLY A 296 9.77 7.25 -8.36
N THR A 297 9.25 6.70 -9.48
CA THR A 297 8.58 5.39 -9.53
C THR A 297 9.42 4.33 -10.26
N GLY A 298 10.74 4.48 -10.24
CA GLY A 298 11.66 3.48 -10.74
C GLY A 298 11.55 2.18 -9.94
N ALA A 299 11.22 1.09 -10.60
CA ALA A 299 11.10 -0.24 -10.01
C ALA A 299 11.79 -1.29 -10.87
N GLY A 300 12.31 -2.35 -10.26
CA GLY A 300 12.86 -3.47 -10.99
C GLY A 300 13.20 -4.65 -10.10
N GLU A 301 13.34 -5.81 -10.73
CA GLU A 301 13.98 -6.94 -10.06
C GLU A 301 15.41 -6.56 -9.66
N TYR A 302 15.88 -7.16 -8.56
CA TYR A 302 17.21 -6.88 -8.00
C TYR A 302 18.33 -7.07 -9.04
N ASP A 303 18.19 -8.02 -9.97
CA ASP A 303 19.13 -8.35 -11.04
C ASP A 303 18.71 -7.81 -12.41
N GLY A 304 17.72 -6.91 -12.43
CA GLY A 304 17.16 -6.32 -13.64
C GLY A 304 17.50 -4.85 -13.83
N VAL A 305 17.18 -4.34 -15.02
CA VAL A 305 17.21 -2.91 -15.34
C VAL A 305 15.99 -2.25 -14.68
N PRO A 306 16.16 -1.23 -13.82
CA PRO A 306 15.04 -0.51 -13.23
C PRO A 306 14.31 0.32 -14.29
N GLY A 307 13.05 0.62 -14.02
CA GLY A 307 12.26 1.57 -14.81
C GLY A 307 10.81 1.61 -14.34
N LEU A 308 9.92 2.18 -15.15
CA LEU A 308 8.49 2.29 -14.84
C LEU A 308 7.78 0.94 -15.01
N LYS A 309 8.10 -0.03 -14.14
CA LYS A 309 7.64 -1.42 -14.19
C LYS A 309 6.68 -1.78 -13.05
N GLY A 310 6.58 -0.91 -12.05
CA GLY A 310 5.71 -1.10 -10.89
C GLY A 310 4.60 -0.05 -10.83
N TRP A 311 3.71 -0.23 -9.87
CA TRP A 311 2.76 0.77 -9.45
C TRP A 311 3.36 1.59 -8.31
N PRO A 312 3.17 2.92 -8.29
CA PRO A 312 3.53 3.70 -7.12
C PRO A 312 2.63 3.31 -5.95
N ASN A 313 3.12 3.52 -4.74
CA ASN A 313 2.25 3.56 -3.57
C ASN A 313 1.53 4.90 -3.58
N LEU A 314 0.19 4.86 -3.54
CA LEU A 314 -0.65 6.04 -3.52
C LEU A 314 -1.30 6.21 -2.15
N ILE A 315 -1.36 7.45 -1.69
CA ILE A 315 -2.08 7.79 -0.45
C ILE A 315 -2.77 9.13 -0.59
N ALA A 316 -4.04 9.17 -0.18
CA ALA A 316 -4.77 10.42 -0.06
C ALA A 316 -4.40 11.14 1.26
N LYS A 317 -4.08 12.42 1.16
CA LYS A 317 -3.71 13.26 2.30
C LYS A 317 -4.84 13.32 3.34
N SER A 318 -4.51 13.06 4.60
CA SER A 318 -5.47 13.28 5.70
C SER A 318 -5.74 14.76 5.96
N GLY A 319 -7.02 15.08 6.20
CA GLY A 319 -7.46 16.38 6.69
C GLY A 319 -7.33 16.52 8.20
N ALA A 320 -7.96 17.56 8.75
CA ALA A 320 -7.95 17.87 10.18
C ALA A 320 -9.13 17.25 10.96
N LYS A 321 -10.22 16.88 10.26
CA LYS A 321 -11.45 16.35 10.85
C LYS A 321 -11.36 14.86 11.11
N THR A 322 -11.99 14.40 12.17
CA THR A 322 -12.22 12.98 12.45
C THR A 322 -13.27 12.39 11.50
N ALA A 323 -13.34 11.07 11.38
CA ALA A 323 -14.38 10.40 10.58
C ALA A 323 -15.79 10.80 11.03
N LYS A 324 -16.04 10.89 12.34
CA LYS A 324 -17.30 11.38 12.90
C LYS A 324 -17.64 12.82 12.48
N GLU A 325 -16.67 13.71 12.48
CA GLU A 325 -16.86 15.10 12.03
C GLU A 325 -17.09 15.21 10.52
N LEU A 326 -16.48 14.32 9.73
CA LEU A 326 -16.73 14.22 8.28
C LEU A 326 -18.14 13.70 7.97
N LEU A 327 -18.67 12.81 8.81
CA LEU A 327 -20.03 12.28 8.69
C LEU A 327 -21.10 13.22 9.23
N ASN A 328 -20.76 14.15 10.11
CA ASN A 328 -21.66 15.18 10.62
C ASN A 328 -23.00 14.62 11.15
N GLY A 329 -22.95 13.47 11.83
CA GLY A 329 -24.12 12.81 12.42
C GLY A 329 -24.84 11.81 11.49
N GLU A 330 -24.42 11.68 10.23
CA GLU A 330 -24.90 10.64 9.33
C GLU A 330 -24.24 9.28 9.61
N MET A 331 -24.93 8.20 9.24
CA MET A 331 -24.34 6.86 9.21
C MET A 331 -23.74 6.60 7.83
N ALA A 332 -22.58 5.95 7.80
CA ALA A 332 -21.90 5.55 6.58
C ALA A 332 -21.96 4.04 6.34
N VAL A 333 -21.77 3.66 5.09
CA VAL A 333 -21.42 2.29 4.70
C VAL A 333 -19.90 2.17 4.75
N PHE A 334 -19.36 1.44 5.72
CA PHE A 334 -17.96 1.05 5.71
C PHE A 334 -17.76 -0.19 4.84
N VAL A 335 -16.98 -0.06 3.77
CA VAL A 335 -16.67 -1.16 2.85
C VAL A 335 -15.55 -2.00 3.43
N PHE A 336 -15.84 -3.26 3.77
CA PHE A 336 -14.86 -4.19 4.35
C PHE A 336 -14.33 -5.19 3.32
N ILE A 337 -15.21 -5.78 2.51
CA ILE A 337 -14.85 -6.65 1.38
C ILE A 337 -15.65 -6.22 0.16
N ALA A 338 -14.95 -5.77 -0.86
CA ALA A 338 -15.48 -5.49 -2.19
C ALA A 338 -14.60 -6.16 -3.24
N SER A 339 -15.21 -6.81 -4.23
CA SER A 339 -14.49 -7.53 -5.28
C SER A 339 -15.39 -7.77 -6.48
N GLY A 340 -14.82 -7.81 -7.68
CA GLY A 340 -15.55 -8.04 -8.93
C GLY A 340 -16.03 -6.75 -9.63
N GLY A 341 -15.67 -5.58 -9.10
CA GLY A 341 -15.88 -4.28 -9.74
C GLY A 341 -14.62 -3.68 -10.36
N ASP A 342 -14.79 -2.63 -11.14
CA ASP A 342 -13.70 -1.86 -11.76
C ASP A 342 -14.22 -0.47 -12.22
N PHE A 343 -13.31 0.33 -12.78
CA PHE A 343 -13.61 1.52 -13.54
C PHE A 343 -13.73 1.24 -15.04
N THR A 344 -14.78 1.77 -15.65
CA THR A 344 -14.88 1.90 -17.10
C THR A 344 -13.81 2.88 -17.63
N PRO A 345 -13.44 2.82 -18.93
CA PRO A 345 -12.44 3.73 -19.49
C PRO A 345 -12.79 5.22 -19.38
N ASP A 346 -14.08 5.56 -19.36
CA ASP A 346 -14.60 6.92 -19.23
C ASP A 346 -14.72 7.40 -17.77
N GLY A 347 -14.47 6.54 -16.77
CA GLY A 347 -14.38 6.92 -15.37
C GLY A 347 -15.55 6.52 -14.47
N GLY A 348 -16.56 5.82 -15.00
CA GLY A 348 -17.61 5.21 -14.20
C GLY A 348 -17.06 4.07 -13.32
N PHE A 349 -17.45 4.04 -12.05
CA PHE A 349 -17.04 3.02 -11.08
C PHE A 349 -18.25 2.22 -10.62
N GLY A 350 -18.06 0.91 -10.46
CA GLY A 350 -19.01 0.09 -9.74
C GLY A 350 -18.37 -1.18 -9.21
N THR A 351 -18.72 -1.56 -7.99
CA THR A 351 -18.30 -2.83 -7.39
C THR A 351 -19.39 -3.42 -6.51
N PRO A 352 -19.58 -4.75 -6.52
CA PRO A 352 -20.33 -5.40 -5.47
C PRO A 352 -19.48 -5.44 -4.19
N VAL A 353 -20.16 -5.36 -3.06
CA VAL A 353 -19.62 -5.32 -1.70
C VAL A 353 -20.19 -6.52 -0.96
N GLN A 354 -19.33 -7.52 -0.75
CA GLN A 354 -19.69 -8.78 -0.09
C GLN A 354 -19.81 -8.62 1.43
N VAL A 355 -19.04 -7.71 2.01
CA VAL A 355 -19.12 -7.40 3.45
C VAL A 355 -19.01 -5.90 3.65
N ALA A 356 -20.04 -5.33 4.27
CA ALA A 356 -20.08 -3.95 4.70
C ALA A 356 -20.64 -3.84 6.12
N PHE A 357 -20.28 -2.75 6.80
CA PHE A 357 -20.80 -2.41 8.12
C PHE A 357 -21.43 -1.03 8.10
N LEU A 358 -22.52 -0.86 8.84
CA LEU A 358 -23.01 0.46 9.19
C LEU A 358 -22.03 1.10 10.17
N PHE A 359 -21.58 2.32 9.90
CA PHE A 359 -20.49 2.99 10.61
C PHE A 359 -20.89 4.39 11.04
N ASP A 360 -20.70 4.73 12.30
CA ASP A 360 -21.09 6.04 12.88
C ASP A 360 -19.93 7.07 12.93
N GLY A 361 -18.77 6.72 12.36
CA GLY A 361 -17.56 7.54 12.44
C GLY A 361 -16.60 7.15 13.56
N GLU A 362 -17.00 6.25 14.46
CA GLU A 362 -16.15 5.73 15.56
C GLU A 362 -16.21 4.20 15.68
N LYS A 363 -17.35 3.58 15.38
CA LYS A 363 -17.62 2.16 15.60
C LYS A 363 -18.45 1.55 14.46
N PHE A 364 -18.20 0.27 14.22
CA PHE A 364 -19.09 -0.57 13.42
C PHE A 364 -20.34 -0.91 14.24
N VAL A 365 -21.50 -0.43 13.77
CA VAL A 365 -22.80 -0.59 14.42
C VAL A 365 -23.36 -1.99 14.17
N GLY A 366 -23.25 -2.47 12.94
CA GLY A 366 -23.76 -3.78 12.53
C GLY A 366 -23.42 -4.11 11.08
N ARG A 367 -23.50 -5.38 10.72
CA ARG A 367 -23.29 -5.87 9.35
C ARG A 367 -24.52 -5.56 8.48
N LEU A 368 -24.25 -4.95 7.34
CA LEU A 368 -25.22 -4.68 6.29
C LEU A 368 -25.42 -5.92 5.38
N PRO A 369 -26.53 -6.00 4.63
CA PRO A 369 -26.67 -6.98 3.55
C PRO A 369 -25.60 -6.74 2.46
N GLU A 370 -25.48 -7.66 1.50
CA GLU A 370 -24.64 -7.44 0.32
C GLU A 370 -25.15 -6.23 -0.48
N LEU A 371 -24.21 -5.43 -1.00
CA LEU A 371 -24.52 -4.16 -1.64
C LEU A 371 -23.84 -4.07 -3.00
N GLN A 372 -24.37 -3.19 -3.84
CA GLN A 372 -23.70 -2.63 -5.00
C GLN A 372 -23.42 -1.16 -4.70
N ILE A 373 -22.18 -0.72 -4.91
CA ILE A 373 -21.84 0.70 -4.88
C ILE A 373 -21.41 1.16 -6.28
N SER A 374 -21.67 2.42 -6.60
CA SER A 374 -21.24 3.04 -7.86
C SER A 374 -21.05 4.54 -7.73
N SER A 375 -20.18 5.10 -8.58
CA SER A 375 -19.99 6.56 -8.74
C SER A 375 -19.19 6.82 -10.02
N HIS A 376 -18.57 8.00 -10.15
CA HIS A 376 -17.68 8.38 -11.22
C HIS A 376 -16.39 8.96 -10.61
N VAL A 377 -15.21 8.71 -11.20
CA VAL A 377 -13.91 9.14 -10.65
C VAL A 377 -13.86 10.64 -10.35
N PHE A 378 -14.39 11.48 -11.23
CA PHE A 378 -14.45 12.93 -11.03
C PHE A 378 -15.47 13.37 -9.97
N ASN A 379 -16.50 12.57 -9.69
CA ASN A 379 -17.51 12.93 -8.68
C ASN A 379 -17.03 12.48 -7.30
N MET A 380 -16.62 11.22 -7.16
CA MET A 380 -16.23 10.61 -5.88
C MET A 380 -15.01 11.29 -5.22
N PHE A 381 -14.07 11.79 -6.03
CA PHE A 381 -12.92 12.59 -5.57
C PHE A 381 -13.15 14.10 -5.76
N GLY A 382 -14.27 14.48 -6.37
CA GLY A 382 -14.70 15.85 -6.62
C GLY A 382 -15.79 16.29 -5.65
N GLU A 383 -16.97 16.59 -6.18
CA GLU A 383 -18.08 17.14 -5.40
C GLU A 383 -18.59 16.22 -4.28
N ASP A 384 -18.45 14.90 -4.44
CA ASP A 384 -18.88 13.91 -3.46
C ASP A 384 -17.81 13.58 -2.42
N PHE A 385 -16.60 14.13 -2.55
CA PHE A 385 -15.51 13.85 -1.63
C PHE A 385 -15.68 14.61 -0.32
N ARG A 386 -15.92 13.87 0.78
CA ARG A 386 -16.05 14.48 2.11
C ARG A 386 -14.70 14.73 2.77
N GLY A 387 -13.72 13.84 2.56
CA GLY A 387 -12.37 14.00 3.08
C GLY A 387 -11.70 12.69 3.49
N VAL A 388 -10.43 12.78 3.89
CA VAL A 388 -9.74 11.72 4.64
C VAL A 388 -9.63 12.15 6.10
N SER A 389 -10.01 11.27 7.02
CA SER A 389 -10.02 11.54 8.45
C SER A 389 -8.62 11.74 9.02
N CYS A 390 -8.52 12.45 10.15
CA CYS A 390 -7.27 12.62 10.88
C CYS A 390 -6.96 11.42 11.80
N ASP A 391 -8.00 10.78 12.33
CA ASP A 391 -7.97 9.61 13.20
C ASP A 391 -7.72 8.31 12.43
N LYS A 392 -7.11 7.36 13.14
CA LYS A 392 -6.67 6.07 12.61
C LYS A 392 -7.65 4.98 13.04
N VAL A 393 -7.76 3.92 12.23
CA VAL A 393 -8.56 2.71 12.57
C VAL A 393 -8.07 2.09 13.89
N MET A 394 -6.76 1.99 14.04
CA MET A 394 -6.05 1.68 15.28
C MET A 394 -4.84 2.61 15.38
N SER A 395 -4.48 3.04 16.58
CA SER A 395 -3.36 3.96 16.82
C SER A 395 -2.02 3.41 16.32
N SER A 396 -1.87 2.09 16.37
CA SER A 396 -0.73 1.29 15.90
C SER A 396 -0.66 1.09 14.38
N MET A 397 -1.73 1.39 13.65
CA MET A 397 -1.80 1.32 12.19
C MET A 397 -1.65 2.71 11.56
N ASN A 398 -1.33 2.76 10.26
CA ASN A 398 -1.30 4.01 9.49
C ASN A 398 -2.53 4.20 8.59
N MET A 399 -3.57 3.38 8.79
CA MET A 399 -4.81 3.43 8.02
C MET A 399 -5.83 4.39 8.64
N LYS A 400 -6.45 5.21 7.79
CA LYS A 400 -7.48 6.19 8.13
C LYS A 400 -8.72 6.01 7.25
N TYR A 401 -9.77 6.76 7.53
CA TYR A 401 -11.03 6.67 6.78
C TYR A 401 -11.07 7.70 5.66
N MET A 402 -11.26 7.25 4.43
CA MET A 402 -11.57 8.10 3.29
C MET A 402 -13.07 8.02 3.02
N ILE A 403 -13.76 9.16 3.06
CA ILE A 403 -15.21 9.22 3.02
C ILE A 403 -15.66 10.03 1.81
N MET A 404 -16.60 9.47 1.06
CA MET A 404 -17.23 10.10 -0.10
C MET A 404 -18.66 9.63 -0.27
N ASP A 405 -19.51 10.45 -0.87
CA ASP A 405 -20.88 10.05 -1.19
C ASP A 405 -20.91 9.18 -2.46
N MET A 406 -21.64 8.07 -2.40
CA MET A 406 -21.79 7.15 -3.54
C MET A 406 -23.22 6.65 -3.66
N ASP A 407 -23.57 6.18 -4.86
CA ASP A 407 -24.81 5.45 -5.04
C ASP A 407 -24.66 4.06 -4.38
N VAL A 408 -25.62 3.68 -3.55
CA VAL A 408 -25.64 2.40 -2.83
C VAL A 408 -26.98 1.71 -3.05
N LYS A 409 -26.94 0.44 -3.42
CA LYS A 409 -28.12 -0.41 -3.60
C LYS A 409 -27.94 -1.74 -2.90
N LYS A 410 -28.97 -2.23 -2.23
CA LYS A 410 -29.03 -3.60 -1.70
C LYS A 410 -29.11 -4.59 -2.87
N LEU A 411 -28.33 -5.67 -2.80
CA LEU A 411 -28.34 -6.77 -3.79
C LEU A 411 -29.42 -7.82 -3.49
#